data_AF-A0A3B9AL35-F1
#
_entry.id   AF-A0A3B9AL35-F1
#
_cell.length_a   1.000
_cell.length_b   1.000
_cell.length_c   1.000
_cell.angle_alpha   90.00
_cell.angle_beta   90.00
_cell.angle_gamma   90.00
#
_symmetry.space_group_name_H-M   'P 1'
#
loop_
_entity.id
_entity.type
_entity.pdbx_description
1 polymer ?
#
loop_
_entity_poly.entity_id
_entity_poly.type
_entity_poly.pdbx_seq_one_letter_code
_entity_poly.pdbx_strand_id
1 'polypeptide(L)'
;SPYYESGIKMGYTSSDNKWFFSLLYLNGWQRIQRVAGNQTPAWGHQITFKPTEHLTLNSSSYIGNEQPDTLRKMRYFHNFYAIIQCNSSLG
;
A
#
# COMPACT_ATOMS: atom_id res chain seq x y z
N SER A 1 6.16 -9.44 -10.74
CA SER A 1 4.78 -9.39 -11.28
C SER A 1 4.34 -7.94 -11.34
N PRO A 2 3.61 -7.50 -12.39
CA PRO A 2 3.08 -6.15 -12.44
C PRO A 2 2.00 -5.95 -11.35
N TYR A 3 1.95 -4.75 -10.76
CA TYR A 3 1.05 -4.37 -9.69
C TYR A 3 0.10 -3.28 -10.18
N TYR A 4 -1.20 -3.43 -9.94
CA TYR A 4 -2.23 -2.46 -10.35
C TYR A 4 -3.23 -2.26 -9.22
N GLU A 5 -3.56 -1.01 -8.94
CA GLU A 5 -4.61 -0.60 -8.01
C GLU A 5 -5.62 0.26 -8.76
N SER A 6 -6.92 0.05 -8.52
CA SER A 6 -7.97 0.91 -9.05
C SER A 6 -8.91 1.30 -7.92
N GLY A 7 -9.06 2.61 -7.72
CA GLY A 7 -9.78 3.16 -6.58
C GLY A 7 -9.35 4.59 -6.27
N ILE A 8 -9.59 5.01 -5.05
CA ILE A 8 -9.23 6.33 -4.53
C ILE A 8 -8.00 6.18 -3.62
N LYS A 9 -7.00 7.03 -3.83
CA LYS A 9 -5.85 7.19 -2.94
C LYS A 9 -5.82 8.60 -2.39
N MET A 10 -5.77 8.72 -1.08
CA MET A 10 -5.60 9.99 -0.37
C MET A 10 -4.23 9.97 0.31
N GLY A 11 -3.45 11.02 0.13
CA GLY A 11 -2.07 11.09 0.64
C GLY A 11 -1.80 12.39 1.38
N TYR A 12 -0.94 12.32 2.39
CA TYR A 12 -0.41 13.46 3.14
C TYR A 12 1.09 13.30 3.35
N THR A 13 1.84 14.36 3.08
CA THR A 13 3.27 14.45 3.36
C THR A 13 3.47 15.52 4.43
N SER A 14 4.27 15.23 5.46
CA SER A 14 4.61 16.21 6.48
C SER A 14 5.40 17.39 5.90
N SER A 15 5.34 18.54 6.58
CA SER A 15 6.03 19.76 6.14
C SER A 15 7.56 19.60 6.03
N ASP A 16 8.15 18.72 6.85
CA ASP A 16 9.57 18.38 6.81
C ASP A 16 9.92 17.25 5.83
N ASN A 17 8.94 16.74 5.07
CA ASN A 17 9.04 15.65 4.11
C ASN A 17 9.53 14.31 4.68
N LYS A 18 9.62 14.16 6.00
CA LYS A 18 10.07 12.92 6.65
C LYS A 18 8.98 11.86 6.68
N TRP A 19 7.72 12.26 6.75
CA TRP A 19 6.59 11.35 6.83
C TRP A 19 5.70 11.45 5.60
N PHE A 20 5.33 10.29 5.08
CA PHE A 20 4.26 10.16 4.10
C PHE A 20 3.24 9.15 4.61
N PHE A 21 1.97 9.54 4.57
CA PHE A 21 0.84 8.70 4.92
C PHE A 21 -0.08 8.63 3.71
N SER A 22 -0.62 7.45 3.42
CA SER A 22 -1.73 7.33 2.48
C SER A 22 -2.75 6.29 2.91
N LEU A 23 -3.99 6.57 2.54
CA LEU A 23 -5.14 5.68 2.67
C LEU A 23 -5.67 5.37 1.28
N LEU A 24 -6.04 4.11 1.07
CA LEU A 24 -6.53 3.60 -0.20
C LEU A 24 -7.89 2.97 0.00
N TYR A 25 -8.83 3.29 -0.88
CA TYR A 25 -10.11 2.59 -1.04
C TYR A 25 -10.14 1.99 -2.45
N LEU A 26 -10.18 0.66 -2.54
CA LEU A 26 -9.85 -0.07 -3.76
C LEU A 26 -11.00 -0.95 -4.27
N ASN A 27 -10.91 -1.33 -5.54
CA ASN A 27 -11.79 -2.30 -6.18
C ASN A 27 -11.43 -3.76 -5.83
N GLY A 28 -10.20 -4.02 -5.38
CA GLY A 28 -9.70 -5.32 -4.97
C GLY A 28 -8.19 -5.45 -5.18
N TRP A 29 -7.58 -6.55 -4.74
CA TRP A 29 -6.15 -6.77 -4.90
C TRP A 29 -5.79 -7.06 -6.36
N GLN A 30 -4.93 -6.24 -6.98
CA GLN A 30 -4.53 -6.41 -8.39
C GLN A 30 -5.73 -6.48 -9.35
N ARG A 31 -6.76 -5.66 -9.11
CA ARG A 31 -7.99 -5.64 -9.91
C ARG A 31 -8.34 -4.24 -10.38
N ILE A 32 -8.68 -4.13 -11.66
CA ILE A 32 -9.24 -2.91 -12.24
C ILE A 32 -10.72 -2.77 -11.87
N GLN A 33 -11.49 -3.85 -12.02
CA GLN A 33 -12.91 -3.90 -11.68
C GLN A 33 -13.16 -4.77 -10.46
N ARG A 34 -14.14 -4.36 -9.64
CA ARG A 34 -14.57 -5.12 -8.46
C ARG A 34 -15.27 -6.42 -8.89
N VAL A 35 -15.11 -7.47 -8.09
CA VAL A 35 -15.79 -8.76 -8.32
C VAL A 35 -17.30 -8.57 -8.24
N ALA A 36 -18.05 -9.11 -9.21
CA ALA A 36 -19.51 -9.03 -9.21
C ALA A 36 -20.09 -9.66 -7.93
N GLY A 37 -21.03 -8.97 -7.29
CA GLY A 37 -21.63 -9.42 -6.03
C GLY A 37 -20.71 -9.31 -4.81
N ASN A 38 -19.59 -8.57 -4.90
CA ASN A 38 -18.77 -8.20 -3.77
C ASN A 38 -19.03 -6.73 -3.41
N GLN A 39 -19.66 -6.50 -2.27
CA GLN A 39 -19.92 -5.16 -1.71
C GLN A 39 -18.97 -4.84 -0.57
N THR A 40 -18.14 -5.81 -0.15
CA THR A 40 -17.18 -5.62 0.93
C THR A 40 -16.09 -4.62 0.50
N PRO A 41 -15.88 -3.53 1.26
CA PRO A 41 -14.79 -2.60 1.01
C PRO A 41 -13.41 -3.26 1.01
N ALA A 42 -12.55 -2.84 0.08
CA ALA A 42 -11.13 -3.15 0.11
C ALA A 42 -10.35 -1.88 0.46
N TRP A 43 -9.47 -1.97 1.44
CA TRP A 43 -8.71 -0.85 1.97
C TRP A 43 -7.22 -1.16 1.95
N GLY A 44 -6.42 -0.10 1.84
CA GLY A 44 -5.00 -0.18 2.11
C GLY A 44 -4.52 1.06 2.85
N HIS A 45 -3.35 0.94 3.45
CA HIS A 45 -2.61 2.09 3.93
C HIS A 45 -1.13 1.97 3.58
N GLN A 46 -0.45 3.11 3.57
CA GLN A 46 0.99 3.17 3.46
C GLN A 46 1.52 4.26 4.37
N ILE A 47 2.54 3.90 5.15
CA ILE A 47 3.33 4.81 5.96
C ILE A 47 4.77 4.71 5.47
N THR A 48 5.36 5.83 5.12
CA THR A 48 6.78 5.93 4.77
C THR A 48 7.45 6.93 5.69
N PHE A 49 8.57 6.54 6.28
CA PHE A 49 9.37 7.38 7.14
C PHE A 49 10.80 7.49 6.60
N LYS A 50 11.26 8.73 6.43
CA LYS A 50 12.59 9.09 5.94
C LYS A 50 13.29 9.97 6.99
N PRO A 51 13.85 9.36 8.06
CA PRO A 51 14.51 10.13 9.12
C PRO A 51 15.74 10.91 8.62
N THR A 52 16.41 10.36 7.60
CA THR A 52 17.58 10.92 6.92
C THR A 52 17.46 10.65 5.42
N GLU A 53 18.36 11.21 4.60
CA GLU A 53 18.40 10.96 3.15
C GLU A 53 18.80 9.51 2.80
N HIS A 54 19.50 8.82 3.70
CA HIS A 54 20.04 7.48 3.45
C HIS A 54 19.14 6.35 3.94
N LEU A 55 18.09 6.64 4.70
CA LEU A 55 17.21 5.63 5.27
C LEU A 55 15.76 5.91 4.89
N THR A 56 15.12 4.93 4.26
CA THR A 56 13.68 4.91 4.05
C THR A 56 13.09 3.67 4.70
N LEU A 57 12.13 3.86 5.59
CA LEU A 57 11.29 2.80 6.14
C LEU A 57 9.92 2.88 5.50
N ASN A 58 9.36 1.74 5.11
CA ASN A 58 8.01 1.66 4.59
C ASN A 58 7.24 0.53 5.27
N SER A 59 5.99 0.83 5.63
CA SER A 59 5.01 -0.15 6.05
C SER A 59 3.75 0.08 5.25
N SER A 60 3.23 -0.97 4.64
CA SER A 60 1.98 -0.91 3.88
C SER A 60 1.15 -2.14 4.13
N SER A 61 -0.17 -1.98 4.03
CA SER A 61 -1.08 -3.10 4.18
C SER A 61 -2.26 -3.03 3.23
N TYR A 62 -2.88 -4.18 3.05
CA TYR A 62 -4.14 -4.35 2.36
C TYR A 62 -5.06 -5.29 3.13
N ILE A 63 -6.34 -4.94 3.16
CA ILE A 63 -7.42 -5.76 3.67
C ILE A 63 -8.61 -5.67 2.72
N GLY A 64 -9.15 -6.81 2.29
CA GLY A 64 -10.32 -6.81 1.41
C GLY A 64 -10.85 -8.20 1.13
N ASN A 65 -12.10 -8.28 0.68
CA ASN A 65 -12.70 -9.52 0.18
C ASN A 65 -12.36 -9.70 -1.31
N GLU A 66 -11.94 -10.90 -1.71
CA GLU A 66 -11.56 -11.22 -3.09
C GLU A 66 -12.63 -12.04 -3.85
N GLN A 67 -13.80 -12.26 -3.27
CA GLN A 67 -14.88 -13.10 -3.81
C GLN A 67 -16.25 -12.40 -3.67
N PRO A 68 -17.33 -12.91 -4.32
CA PRO A 68 -18.68 -12.45 -4.00
C PRO A 68 -18.99 -12.62 -2.51
N ASP A 69 -19.88 -11.80 -1.96
CA ASP A 69 -20.15 -11.76 -0.51
C ASP A 69 -20.69 -13.11 0.02
N THR A 70 -21.35 -13.90 -0.82
CA THR A 70 -21.83 -15.26 -0.50
C THR A 70 -20.71 -16.27 -0.29
N LEU A 71 -19.54 -16.04 -0.88
CA LEU A 71 -18.35 -16.89 -0.81
C LEU A 71 -17.15 -16.11 -0.28
N ARG A 72 -17.40 -15.14 0.61
CA ARG A 72 -16.42 -14.18 1.11
C ARG A 72 -15.10 -14.84 1.47
N LYS A 73 -14.01 -14.36 0.84
CA LYS A 73 -12.63 -14.75 1.15
C LYS A 73 -11.81 -13.50 1.39
N MET A 74 -11.54 -13.23 2.66
CA MET A 74 -10.73 -12.10 3.06
C MET A 74 -9.25 -12.35 2.74
N ARG A 75 -8.60 -11.32 2.21
CA ARG A 75 -7.15 -11.24 2.07
C ARG A 75 -6.63 -10.19 3.03
N TYR A 76 -5.58 -10.57 3.74
CA TYR A 76 -4.80 -9.69 4.60
C TYR A 76 -3.37 -9.74 4.09
N PHE A 77 -2.80 -8.58 3.82
CA PHE A 77 -1.43 -8.47 3.35
C PHE A 77 -0.75 -7.33 4.07
N HIS A 78 0.51 -7.55 4.44
CA HIS A 78 1.36 -6.54 5.02
C HIS A 78 2.74 -6.63 4.39
N ASN A 79 3.31 -5.49 4.03
CA ASN A 79 4.65 -5.38 3.50
C ASN A 79 5.41 -4.32 4.29
N PHE A 80 6.48 -4.77 4.93
CA PHE A 80 7.41 -3.92 5.64
C PHE A 80 8.80 -4.08 5.04
N TYR A 81 9.44 -2.97 4.73
CA TYR A 81 10.80 -2.98 4.21
C TYR A 81 11.56 -1.71 4.61
N ALA A 82 12.89 -1.81 4.52
CA ALA A 82 13.80 -0.70 4.67
C ALA A 82 14.70 -0.61 3.43
N ILE A 83 15.00 0.62 3.02
CA ILE A 83 16.01 0.93 2.01
C ILE A 83 17.10 1.72 2.71
N ILE A 84 18.33 1.22 2.63
CA ILE A 84 19.53 1.86 3.16
C ILE A 84 20.41 2.18 1.95
N GLN A 85 20.72 3.46 1.74
CA GLN A 85 21.67 3.90 0.72
C GLN A 85 23.06 3.99 1.35
N CYS A 86 23.93 3.04 1.00
CA CYS A 86 25.34 3.10 1.34
C CYS A 86 26.10 3.82 0.22
N ASN A 87 26.75 4.95 0.54
CA ASN A 87 27.67 5.58 -0.40
C ASN A 87 28.95 4.75 -0.47
N SER A 88 29.10 3.97 -1.53
CA SER A 88 30.37 3.40 -1.92
C SER A 88 30.80 4.01 -3.25
N SER A 89 31.51 5.14 -3.20
CA SER A 89 32.58 5.38 -4.17
C SER A 89 33.69 4.36 -3.87
N LEU A 90 33.48 3.11 -4.28
CA LEU A 90 34.53 2.12 -4.35
C LEU A 90 35.40 2.54 -5.54
N GLY A 91 36.51 3.21 -5.22
CA GLY A 91 37.59 3.46 -6.16
C GLY A 91 38.32 2.18 -6.56
#